data_AF-A0A1E9EPL1-F1
#
_entry.id   AF-A0A1E9EPL1-F1
#
_cell.length_a   1.000
_cell.length_b   1.000
_cell.length_c   1.000
_cell.angle_alpha   90.00
_cell.angle_beta   90.00
_cell.angle_gamma   90.00
#
_symmetry.space_group_name_H-M   'P 1'
#
loop_
_entity.id
_entity.type
_entity.pdbx_description
1 polymer ?
#
loop_
_entity_poly.entity_id
_entity_poly.type
_entity_poly.pdbx_seq_one_letter_code
_entity_poly.pdbx_strand_id
1 'polypeptide(L)'
;MNYNFITIKDDVYPECLKEISNPPLKLYYKGNLDLLKEERLIAVVGTRNPSSYGKLCCEYMVKKMSRANITIVSGFAKGIDSIAHKTSLLTDGKTIAVIASGLDIVYPASNLSLYREIEEKGLILSEYEAGVKPFKSNFPQRNRIIAGLSRGTIVVESKDRGGSLITADLALEFNRDVYAVPGDVFSEYSKGCNNLIRDARAKSLSNINELLEDYSWNIEEKNENNKYTKNQLLILNSLSSEKNLDNILIETKIEQTEILAELMALEIMGVIKSIAGGRYKKIL
;
A
#
# COMPACT_ATOMS: atom_id res chain seq x y z
N MET A 1 2.04 3.04 31.08
CA MET A 1 0.68 2.87 30.48
C MET A 1 0.51 1.40 30.17
N ASN A 2 -0.63 0.80 30.51
CA ASN A 2 -0.97 -0.56 30.07
C ASN A 2 -1.61 -0.48 28.69
N TYR A 3 -1.04 -1.19 27.72
CA TYR A 3 -1.61 -1.36 26.39
C TYR A 3 -2.42 -2.65 26.32
N ASN A 4 -3.54 -2.62 25.61
CA ASN A 4 -4.27 -3.83 25.27
C ASN A 4 -3.38 -4.74 24.42
N PHE A 5 -3.61 -6.05 24.56
CA PHE A 5 -2.86 -7.07 23.84
C PHE A 5 -3.77 -8.22 23.46
N ILE A 6 -3.33 -8.97 22.45
CA ILE A 6 -3.84 -10.28 22.08
C ILE A 6 -2.73 -11.31 22.27
N THR A 7 -3.12 -12.56 22.40
CA THR A 7 -2.25 -13.72 22.57
C THR A 7 -2.53 -14.73 21.48
N ILE A 8 -1.59 -15.66 21.26
CA ILE A 8 -1.74 -16.74 20.27
C ILE A 8 -2.99 -17.62 20.51
N LYS A 9 -3.60 -17.55 21.70
CA LYS A 9 -4.79 -18.31 22.07
C LYS A 9 -6.10 -17.59 21.77
N ASP A 10 -6.06 -16.31 21.43
CA ASP A 10 -7.27 -15.53 21.15
C ASP A 10 -7.75 -15.79 19.71
N ASP A 11 -9.07 -15.86 19.52
CA ASP A 11 -9.67 -16.15 18.20
C ASP A 11 -9.34 -15.09 17.14
N VAL A 12 -9.05 -13.85 17.56
CA VAL A 12 -8.65 -12.75 16.67
C VAL A 12 -7.20 -12.87 16.20
N TYR A 13 -6.40 -13.77 16.78
CA TYR A 13 -5.01 -13.96 16.39
C TYR A 13 -4.93 -14.66 15.02
N PRO A 14 -4.28 -14.05 14.00
CA PRO A 14 -4.29 -14.57 12.64
C PRO A 14 -3.66 -15.96 12.52
N GLU A 15 -4.36 -16.88 11.86
CA GLU A 15 -3.87 -18.25 11.65
C GLU A 15 -2.58 -18.26 10.82
N CYS A 16 -2.48 -17.41 9.80
CA CYS A 16 -1.27 -17.24 8.98
C CYS A 16 -0.02 -16.89 9.80
N LEU A 17 -0.22 -16.18 10.92
CA LEU A 17 0.86 -15.80 11.81
C LEU A 17 1.21 -16.93 12.80
N LYS A 18 0.29 -17.86 13.11
CA LYS A 18 0.58 -19.04 13.92
C LYS A 18 1.44 -20.06 13.18
N GLU A 19 1.33 -20.08 11.85
CA GLU A 19 2.04 -21.02 10.97
C GLU A 19 3.54 -20.72 10.80
N ILE A 20 4.02 -19.53 11.18
CA ILE A 20 5.43 -19.18 11.02
C ILE A 20 6.32 -19.94 12.02
N SER A 21 7.62 -20.05 11.73
CA SER A 21 8.57 -20.82 12.55
C SER A 21 8.70 -20.34 14.00
N ASN A 22 8.49 -19.04 14.25
CA ASN A 22 8.51 -18.43 15.57
C ASN A 22 7.38 -17.39 15.70
N PRO A 23 6.14 -17.80 16.01
CA PRO A 23 4.99 -16.91 16.11
C PRO A 23 5.06 -16.08 17.41
N PRO A 24 4.74 -14.76 17.38
CA PRO A 24 4.74 -13.97 18.60
C PRO A 24 3.64 -14.44 19.56
N LEU A 25 3.98 -14.86 20.79
CA LEU A 25 2.99 -15.36 21.74
C LEU A 25 2.01 -14.28 22.24
N LYS A 26 2.43 -13.01 22.14
CA LYS A 26 1.70 -11.83 22.60
C LYS A 26 1.96 -10.66 21.65
N LEU A 27 0.92 -9.93 21.29
CA LEU A 27 1.00 -8.70 20.51
C LEU A 27 0.19 -7.60 21.18
N TYR A 28 0.87 -6.50 21.53
CA TYR A 28 0.24 -5.25 21.90
C TYR A 28 -0.30 -4.54 20.66
N TYR A 29 -1.41 -3.82 20.81
CA TYR A 29 -1.99 -3.11 19.67
C TYR A 29 -2.59 -1.73 20.00
N LYS A 30 -2.78 -0.94 18.95
CA LYS A 30 -3.56 0.31 18.90
C LYS A 30 -4.35 0.37 17.59
N GLY A 31 -5.59 0.86 17.64
CA GLY A 31 -6.46 0.95 16.48
C GLY A 31 -7.36 -0.27 16.29
N ASN A 32 -7.74 -0.55 15.04
CA ASN A 32 -8.79 -1.49 14.69
C ASN A 32 -8.27 -2.94 14.55
N LEU A 33 -8.55 -3.80 15.53
CA LEU A 33 -8.20 -5.22 15.49
C LEU A 33 -8.91 -6.02 14.39
N ASP A 34 -10.06 -5.57 13.89
CA ASP A 34 -10.79 -6.32 12.86
C ASP A 34 -9.99 -6.45 11.55
N LEU A 35 -8.98 -5.59 11.34
CA LEU A 35 -8.04 -5.72 10.22
C LEU A 35 -7.26 -7.04 10.21
N LEU A 36 -7.14 -7.72 11.36
CA LEU A 36 -6.51 -9.04 11.47
C LEU A 36 -7.37 -10.18 10.93
N LYS A 37 -8.68 -9.95 10.75
CA LYS A 37 -9.63 -10.92 10.20
C LYS A 37 -9.72 -10.88 8.67
N GLU A 38 -9.11 -9.87 8.06
CA GLU A 38 -9.08 -9.73 6.61
C GLU A 38 -8.27 -10.88 5.99
N GLU A 39 -8.65 -11.35 4.81
CA GLU A 39 -7.91 -12.40 4.11
C GLU A 39 -6.83 -11.83 3.18
N ARG A 40 -7.01 -10.58 2.74
CA ARG A 40 -6.19 -9.93 1.71
C ARG A 40 -5.11 -9.05 2.33
N LEU A 41 -4.11 -9.66 2.97
CA LEU A 41 -2.98 -8.93 3.55
C LEU A 41 -1.74 -9.07 2.67
N ILE A 42 -1.18 -7.95 2.22
CA ILE A 42 0.06 -7.90 1.46
C ILE A 42 1.08 -7.03 2.18
N ALA A 43 2.28 -7.58 2.37
CA ALA A 43 3.40 -6.83 2.90
C ALA A 43 3.99 -5.93 1.82
N VAL A 44 4.23 -4.66 2.14
CA VAL A 44 4.95 -3.73 1.25
C VAL A 44 6.17 -3.21 1.98
N VAL A 45 7.36 -3.55 1.47
CA VAL A 45 8.64 -3.23 2.11
C VAL A 45 9.64 -2.66 1.12
N GLY A 46 10.64 -1.93 1.62
CA GLY A 46 11.74 -1.48 0.79
C GLY A 46 12.72 -0.56 1.50
N THR A 47 13.51 0.15 0.71
CA THR A 47 14.55 1.05 1.17
C THR A 47 14.00 2.20 2.01
N ARG A 48 14.78 2.63 2.99
CA ARG A 48 14.50 3.81 3.80
C ARG A 48 14.69 5.13 3.04
N ASN A 49 15.40 5.08 1.93
CA ASN A 49 15.72 6.22 1.06
C ASN A 49 15.31 5.90 -0.39
N PRO A 50 14.00 5.85 -0.70
CA PRO A 50 13.53 5.49 -2.03
C PRO A 50 13.83 6.58 -3.05
N SER A 51 14.12 6.14 -4.27
CA SER A 51 14.23 7.01 -5.43
C SER A 51 12.86 7.59 -5.80
N SER A 52 12.83 8.56 -6.71
CA SER A 52 11.55 9.04 -7.26
C SER A 52 10.78 7.92 -7.96
N TYR A 53 11.49 6.99 -8.60
CA TYR A 53 10.90 5.79 -9.21
C TYR A 53 10.24 4.90 -8.16
N GLY A 54 10.97 4.51 -7.10
CA GLY A 54 10.42 3.66 -6.04
C GLY A 54 9.24 4.29 -5.30
N LYS A 55 9.24 5.61 -5.10
CA LYS A 55 8.08 6.35 -4.57
C LYS A 55 6.86 6.18 -5.46
N LEU A 56 7.00 6.45 -6.76
CA LEU A 56 5.91 6.35 -7.73
C LEU A 56 5.38 4.91 -7.83
N CYS A 57 6.25 3.91 -7.88
CA CYS A 57 5.86 2.50 -7.91
C CYS A 57 5.08 2.11 -6.65
N CYS A 58 5.59 2.47 -5.46
CA CYS A 58 4.89 2.20 -4.20
C CYS A 58 3.50 2.85 -4.17
N GLU A 59 3.41 4.13 -4.51
CA GLU A 59 2.14 4.85 -4.52
C GLU A 59 1.15 4.25 -5.52
N TYR A 60 1.60 3.93 -6.74
CA TYR A 60 0.79 3.32 -7.78
C TYR A 60 0.23 1.96 -7.33
N MET A 61 1.10 1.07 -6.84
CA MET A 61 0.71 -0.26 -6.41
C MET A 61 -0.25 -0.20 -5.23
N VAL A 62 0.02 0.63 -4.22
CA VAL A 62 -0.84 0.76 -3.04
C VAL A 62 -2.20 1.36 -3.38
N LYS A 63 -2.26 2.36 -4.27
CA LYS A 63 -3.54 2.92 -4.77
C LYS A 63 -4.42 1.84 -5.40
N LYS A 64 -3.84 0.97 -6.22
CA LYS A 64 -4.57 -0.11 -6.89
C LYS A 64 -4.95 -1.23 -5.91
N MET A 65 -4.06 -1.61 -5.00
CA MET A 65 -4.35 -2.57 -3.93
C MET A 65 -5.49 -2.12 -3.01
N SER A 66 -5.53 -0.83 -2.66
CA SER A 66 -6.62 -0.24 -1.88
C SER A 66 -7.99 -0.43 -2.57
N ARG A 67 -8.04 -0.24 -3.90
CA ARG A 67 -9.26 -0.52 -4.69
C ARG A 67 -9.63 -2.00 -4.74
N ALA A 68 -8.68 -2.90 -4.55
CA ALA A 68 -8.92 -4.34 -4.43
C ALA A 68 -9.21 -4.80 -2.99
N ASN A 69 -9.44 -3.85 -2.07
CA ASN A 69 -9.67 -4.11 -0.65
C ASN A 69 -8.54 -4.97 -0.03
N ILE A 70 -7.31 -4.73 -0.47
CA ILE A 70 -6.10 -5.34 0.08
C ILE A 70 -5.61 -4.46 1.22
N THR A 71 -5.41 -5.09 2.38
CA THR A 71 -4.83 -4.47 3.57
C THR A 71 -3.31 -4.47 3.47
N ILE A 72 -2.72 -3.29 3.59
CA ILE A 72 -1.26 -3.10 3.51
C ILE A 72 -0.62 -3.35 4.87
N VAL A 73 0.27 -4.34 4.94
CA VAL A 73 1.11 -4.60 6.12
C VAL A 73 2.51 -4.01 5.88
N SER A 74 3.03 -3.22 6.81
CA SER A 74 4.40 -2.72 6.69
C SER A 74 5.04 -2.38 8.03
N GLY A 75 6.32 -2.03 8.01
CA GLY A 75 7.17 -1.92 9.18
C GLY A 75 7.29 -0.51 9.76
N PHE A 76 6.48 0.46 9.33
CA PHE A 76 6.52 1.83 9.82
C PHE A 76 7.89 2.53 9.73
N ALA A 77 8.85 2.00 8.96
CA ALA A 77 10.14 2.62 8.78
C ALA A 77 10.03 3.88 7.90
N LYS A 78 11.09 4.70 7.85
CA LYS A 78 11.22 5.74 6.82
C LYS A 78 11.18 5.10 5.42
N GLY A 79 10.87 5.90 4.40
CA GLY A 79 10.94 5.46 3.01
C GLY A 79 9.70 4.68 2.58
N ILE A 80 9.90 3.53 1.93
CA ILE A 80 8.82 2.74 1.31
C ILE A 80 7.70 2.42 2.31
N ASP A 81 8.02 1.94 3.51
CA ASP A 81 7.01 1.63 4.53
C ASP A 81 6.10 2.83 4.85
N SER A 82 6.71 4.02 5.05
CA SER A 82 5.96 5.25 5.32
C SER A 82 5.07 5.66 4.15
N ILE A 83 5.56 5.49 2.92
CA ILE A 83 4.82 5.82 1.71
C ILE A 83 3.63 4.87 1.57
N ALA A 84 3.85 3.57 1.77
CA ALA A 84 2.80 2.57 1.68
C ALA A 84 1.65 2.86 2.66
N HIS A 85 1.96 3.12 3.93
CA HIS A 85 0.94 3.50 4.92
C HIS A 85 0.21 4.79 4.56
N LYS A 86 0.95 5.85 4.19
CA LYS A 86 0.36 7.15 3.79
C LYS A 86 -0.57 6.99 2.59
N THR A 87 -0.12 6.28 1.56
CA THR A 87 -0.92 6.09 0.35
C THR A 87 -2.15 5.24 0.61
N SER A 88 -2.05 4.22 1.48
CA SER A 88 -3.22 3.46 1.92
C SER A 88 -4.25 4.38 2.57
N LEU A 89 -3.83 5.19 3.55
CA LEU A 89 -4.74 6.11 4.26
C LEU A 89 -5.34 7.18 3.34
N LEU A 90 -4.55 7.73 2.41
CA LEU A 90 -5.02 8.73 1.42
C LEU A 90 -6.05 8.19 0.43
N THR A 91 -6.15 6.86 0.29
CA THR A 91 -7.07 6.18 -0.62
C THR A 91 -8.21 5.49 0.10
N ASP A 92 -8.41 5.82 1.39
CA ASP A 92 -9.37 5.15 2.29
C ASP A 92 -9.19 3.62 2.31
N GLY A 93 -7.94 3.18 2.15
CA GLY A 93 -7.51 1.79 2.23
C GLY A 93 -7.08 1.41 3.65
N LYS A 94 -6.98 0.11 3.89
CA LYS A 94 -6.66 -0.46 5.20
C LYS A 94 -5.16 -0.67 5.37
N THR A 95 -4.62 -0.37 6.54
CA THR A 95 -3.19 -0.61 6.81
C THR A 95 -2.86 -1.05 8.23
N ILE A 96 -1.88 -1.93 8.34
CA ILE A 96 -1.35 -2.48 9.59
C ILE A 96 0.15 -2.16 9.68
N ALA A 97 0.53 -1.37 10.67
CA ALA A 97 1.91 -1.06 10.99
C ALA A 97 2.44 -1.98 12.09
N VAL A 98 3.43 -2.81 11.80
CA VAL A 98 4.14 -3.58 12.83
C VAL A 98 5.37 -2.77 13.25
N ILE A 99 5.59 -2.47 14.53
CA ILE A 99 6.72 -1.64 15.00
C ILE A 99 7.75 -2.42 15.81
N ALA A 100 8.98 -1.89 15.91
CA ALA A 100 10.12 -2.53 16.58
C ALA A 100 10.43 -1.96 17.99
N SER A 101 9.45 -1.27 18.57
CA SER A 101 9.51 -0.59 19.87
C SER A 101 8.18 -0.76 20.63
N GLY A 102 8.13 -0.37 21.89
CA GLY A 102 6.85 -0.22 22.60
C GLY A 102 5.92 0.78 21.90
N LEU A 103 4.61 0.61 22.06
CA LEU A 103 3.58 1.47 21.45
C LEU A 103 3.59 2.93 21.95
N ASP A 104 4.30 3.20 23.03
CA ASP A 104 4.56 4.55 23.56
C ASP A 104 5.72 5.27 22.84
N ILE A 105 6.51 4.56 22.04
CA ILE A 105 7.70 5.09 21.38
C ILE A 105 7.50 5.11 19.86
N VAL A 106 7.34 6.31 19.32
CA VAL A 106 7.25 6.53 17.87
C VAL A 106 8.64 6.61 17.26
N TYR A 107 8.97 5.62 16.43
CA TYR A 107 10.20 5.62 15.65
C TYR A 107 9.93 5.24 14.19
N PRO A 108 10.35 6.06 13.22
CA PRO A 108 11.08 7.33 13.38
C PRO A 108 10.19 8.46 13.91
N ALA A 109 10.74 9.37 14.72
CA ALA A 109 9.98 10.49 15.30
C ALA A 109 9.33 11.40 14.25
N SER A 110 9.91 11.49 13.05
CA SER A 110 9.36 12.23 11.91
C SER A 110 8.00 11.72 11.44
N ASN A 111 7.62 10.49 11.81
CA ASN A 111 6.35 9.88 11.43
C ASN A 111 5.27 10.04 12.51
N LEU A 112 5.41 10.95 13.47
CA LEU A 112 4.42 11.13 14.54
C LEU A 112 3.00 11.39 14.04
N SER A 113 2.81 12.22 13.02
CA SER A 113 1.49 12.44 12.41
C SER A 113 0.92 11.14 11.84
N LEU A 114 1.73 10.44 11.03
CA LEU A 114 1.34 9.18 10.43
C LEU A 114 1.01 8.12 11.49
N TYR A 115 1.75 8.08 12.60
CA TYR A 115 1.47 7.17 13.71
C TYR A 115 0.05 7.39 14.25
N ARG A 116 -0.32 8.64 14.50
CA ARG A 116 -1.66 9.00 15.00
C ARG A 116 -2.75 8.67 13.98
N GLU A 117 -2.51 8.93 12.70
CA GLU A 117 -3.46 8.59 11.64
C GLU A 117 -3.70 7.08 11.53
N ILE A 118 -2.65 6.25 11.66
CA ILE A 118 -2.81 4.78 11.68
C ILE A 118 -3.48 4.32 12.98
N GLU A 119 -3.19 4.95 14.12
CA GLU A 119 -3.87 4.64 15.39
C GLU A 119 -5.39 4.89 15.29
N GLU A 120 -5.81 5.91 14.56
CA GLU A 120 -7.23 6.25 14.36
C GLU A 120 -7.92 5.40 13.28
N LYS A 121 -7.26 5.14 12.15
CA LYS A 121 -7.89 4.56 10.95
C LYS A 121 -7.37 3.17 10.55
N GLY A 122 -6.29 2.71 11.17
CA GLY A 122 -5.61 1.45 10.87
C GLY A 122 -5.36 0.64 12.13
N LEU A 123 -4.27 -0.12 12.12
CA LEU A 123 -3.82 -0.92 13.24
C LEU A 123 -2.31 -0.80 13.42
N ILE A 124 -1.85 -0.65 14.66
CA ILE A 124 -0.44 -0.68 15.02
C ILE A 124 -0.23 -1.87 15.93
N LEU A 125 0.76 -2.71 15.62
CA LEU A 125 1.13 -3.91 16.38
C LEU A 125 2.55 -3.80 16.91
N SER A 126 2.78 -4.31 18.11
CA SER A 126 4.12 -4.49 18.65
C SER A 126 4.18 -5.74 19.52
N GLU A 127 5.30 -6.45 19.45
CA GLU A 127 5.61 -7.53 20.40
C GLU A 127 6.26 -6.99 21.69
N TYR A 128 6.66 -5.73 21.70
CA TYR A 128 7.46 -5.14 22.76
C TYR A 128 6.60 -4.37 23.76
N GLU A 129 6.93 -4.50 25.04
CA GLU A 129 6.26 -3.77 26.12
C GLU A 129 6.50 -2.25 26.04
N ALA A 130 5.67 -1.50 26.77
CA ALA A 130 5.84 -0.05 26.88
C ALA A 130 7.26 0.29 27.41
N GLY A 131 7.89 1.30 26.83
CA GLY A 131 9.24 1.76 27.17
C GLY A 131 10.38 1.09 26.41
N VAL A 132 10.11 0.00 25.66
CA VAL A 132 11.14 -0.67 24.87
C VAL A 132 11.54 0.18 23.67
N LYS A 133 12.80 0.59 23.61
CA LYS A 133 13.37 1.40 22.52
C LYS A 133 13.60 0.58 21.24
N PRO A 134 13.64 1.22 20.06
CA PRO A 134 13.85 0.56 18.77
C PRO A 134 15.32 0.14 18.56
N PHE A 135 15.75 -0.92 19.24
CA PHE A 135 17.12 -1.44 19.07
C PHE A 135 17.32 -2.06 17.69
N LYS A 136 18.56 -2.02 17.16
CA LYS A 136 18.88 -2.58 15.83
C LYS A 136 18.48 -4.05 15.68
N SER A 137 18.62 -4.83 16.75
CA SER A 137 18.23 -6.25 16.83
C SER A 137 16.72 -6.48 16.73
N ASN A 138 15.90 -5.47 17.04
CA ASN A 138 14.45 -5.61 17.06
C ASN A 138 13.85 -5.57 15.64
N PHE A 139 14.52 -4.90 14.69
CA PHE A 139 13.99 -4.74 13.33
C PHE A 139 13.91 -6.08 12.57
N PRO A 140 14.97 -6.93 12.53
CA PRO A 140 14.86 -8.25 11.92
C PRO A 140 13.81 -9.14 12.61
N GLN A 141 13.76 -9.12 13.95
CA GLN A 141 12.77 -9.87 14.72
C GLN A 141 11.34 -9.44 14.40
N ARG A 142 11.10 -8.14 14.24
CA ARG A 142 9.80 -7.59 13.85
C ARG A 142 9.40 -8.03 12.44
N ASN A 143 10.35 -8.10 11.50
CA ASN A 143 10.05 -8.38 10.10
C ASN A 143 9.37 -9.74 9.88
N ARG A 144 9.60 -10.73 10.75
CA ARG A 144 8.89 -12.02 10.68
C ARG A 144 7.38 -11.87 10.87
N ILE A 145 6.94 -10.89 11.66
CA ILE A 145 5.52 -10.63 11.89
C ILE A 145 4.91 -9.99 10.64
N ILE A 146 5.64 -9.10 9.95
CA ILE A 146 5.20 -8.51 8.68
C ILE A 146 5.00 -9.60 7.62
N ALA A 147 6.01 -10.45 7.44
CA ALA A 147 5.95 -11.57 6.49
C ALA A 147 4.87 -12.58 6.89
N GLY A 148 4.79 -12.94 8.17
CA GLY A 148 3.84 -13.93 8.69
C GLY A 148 2.37 -13.50 8.61
N LEU A 149 2.07 -12.22 8.80
CA LEU A 149 0.72 -11.69 8.64
C LEU A 149 0.25 -11.66 7.18
N SER A 150 1.17 -11.71 6.22
CA SER A 150 0.86 -11.41 4.81
C SER A 150 0.82 -12.68 3.97
N ARG A 151 -0.08 -12.72 2.98
CA ARG A 151 -0.10 -13.80 1.98
C ARG A 151 1.06 -13.73 1.00
N GLY A 152 1.51 -12.51 0.71
CA GLY A 152 2.68 -12.23 -0.11
C GLY A 152 3.38 -10.94 0.29
N THR A 153 4.63 -10.78 -0.15
CA THR A 153 5.48 -9.62 0.13
C THR A 153 5.96 -8.95 -1.15
N ILE A 154 5.70 -7.65 -1.28
CA ILE A 154 6.21 -6.80 -2.35
C ILE A 154 7.45 -6.05 -1.85
N VAL A 155 8.58 -6.25 -2.53
CA VAL A 155 9.81 -5.47 -2.35
C VAL A 155 9.88 -4.40 -3.44
N VAL A 156 9.68 -3.14 -3.06
CA VAL A 156 9.62 -2.02 -4.03
C VAL A 156 11.01 -1.58 -4.48
N GLU A 157 11.92 -1.34 -3.55
CA GLU A 157 13.31 -1.00 -3.84
C GLU A 157 14.19 -1.54 -2.73
N SER A 158 15.34 -2.10 -3.07
CA SER A 158 16.34 -2.54 -2.11
C SER A 158 17.74 -2.57 -2.71
N LYS A 159 18.72 -2.14 -1.91
CA LYS A 159 20.13 -2.47 -2.19
C LYS A 159 20.36 -3.98 -2.05
N ASP A 160 21.49 -4.45 -2.57
CA ASP A 160 21.92 -5.86 -2.53
C ASP A 160 22.00 -6.45 -1.10
N ARG A 161 22.22 -5.61 -0.09
CA ARG A 161 22.20 -6.00 1.33
C ARG A 161 21.21 -5.16 2.14
N GLY A 162 20.06 -4.85 1.55
CA GLY A 162 19.00 -4.06 2.18
C GLY A 162 18.18 -4.86 3.19
N GLY A 163 17.74 -4.20 4.28
CA GLY A 163 16.97 -4.87 5.33
C GLY A 163 15.59 -5.38 4.89
N SER A 164 15.05 -4.89 3.77
CA SER A 164 13.82 -5.41 3.15
C SER A 164 14.01 -6.81 2.56
N LEU A 165 15.22 -7.19 2.18
CA LEU A 165 15.52 -8.54 1.69
C LEU A 165 15.34 -9.59 2.79
N ILE A 166 15.60 -9.22 4.05
CA ILE A 166 15.33 -10.10 5.20
C ILE A 166 13.84 -10.46 5.25
N THR A 167 12.94 -9.50 5.00
CA THR A 167 11.50 -9.77 4.98
C THR A 167 11.12 -10.68 3.81
N ALA A 168 11.75 -10.50 2.64
CA ALA A 168 11.54 -11.38 1.50
C ALA A 168 12.02 -12.82 1.78
N ASP A 169 13.19 -12.96 2.41
CA ASP A 169 13.74 -14.27 2.81
C ASP A 169 12.78 -14.98 3.79
N LEU A 170 12.28 -14.26 4.79
CA LEU A 170 11.29 -14.78 5.75
C LEU A 170 9.96 -15.14 5.09
N ALA A 171 9.49 -14.36 4.12
CA ALA A 171 8.28 -14.68 3.37
C ALA A 171 8.43 -16.01 2.63
N LEU A 172 9.57 -16.24 1.97
CA LEU A 172 9.86 -17.52 1.31
C LEU A 172 9.95 -18.68 2.31
N GLU A 173 10.60 -18.47 3.47
CA GLU A 173 10.66 -19.48 4.54
C GLU A 173 9.25 -19.87 5.02
N PHE A 174 8.32 -18.93 5.05
CA PHE A 174 6.93 -19.14 5.46
C PHE A 174 6.01 -19.60 4.32
N ASN A 175 6.58 -20.01 3.17
CA ASN A 175 5.85 -20.39 1.97
C ASN A 175 4.84 -19.33 1.51
N ARG A 176 5.24 -18.05 1.57
CA ARG A 176 4.50 -16.90 1.07
C ARG A 176 5.13 -16.42 -0.23
N ASP A 177 4.32 -15.88 -1.14
CA ASP A 177 4.83 -15.35 -2.40
C ASP A 177 5.68 -14.11 -2.16
N VAL A 178 6.71 -13.95 -2.99
CA VAL A 178 7.51 -12.73 -3.03
C VAL A 178 7.44 -12.12 -4.41
N TYR A 179 7.21 -10.82 -4.42
CA TYR A 179 7.16 -9.98 -5.59
C TYR A 179 8.25 -8.92 -5.46
N ALA A 180 8.92 -8.60 -6.55
CA ALA A 180 9.94 -7.56 -6.58
C ALA A 180 9.70 -6.64 -7.77
N VAL A 181 9.77 -5.33 -7.53
CA VAL A 181 9.61 -4.35 -8.59
C VAL A 181 10.91 -4.30 -9.40
N PRO A 182 10.88 -4.58 -10.72
CA PRO A 182 12.07 -4.51 -11.55
C PRO A 182 12.55 -3.07 -11.67
N GLY A 183 13.85 -2.85 -11.75
CA GLY A 183 14.39 -1.50 -11.86
C GLY A 183 15.68 -1.41 -12.67
N ASP A 184 16.13 -0.17 -12.89
CA ASP A 184 17.36 0.12 -13.65
C ASP A 184 18.56 -0.67 -13.11
N VAL A 185 19.27 -1.37 -13.99
CA VAL A 185 20.47 -2.16 -13.68
C VAL A 185 21.62 -1.30 -13.15
N PHE A 186 21.65 0.00 -13.45
CA PHE A 186 22.63 0.94 -12.94
C PHE A 186 22.26 1.53 -11.57
N SER A 187 21.00 1.41 -11.15
CA SER A 187 20.55 1.88 -9.85
C SER A 187 20.96 0.91 -8.74
N GLU A 188 21.72 1.41 -7.75
CA GLU A 188 22.05 0.62 -6.57
C GLU A 188 20.82 0.17 -5.76
N TYR A 189 19.73 0.94 -5.83
CA TYR A 189 18.49 0.66 -5.10
C TYR A 189 17.61 -0.38 -5.80
N SER A 190 17.94 -0.76 -7.05
CA SER A 190 17.25 -1.82 -7.79
C SER A 190 17.96 -3.16 -7.69
N LYS A 191 19.25 -3.18 -7.31
CA LYS A 191 20.09 -4.40 -7.30
C LYS A 191 19.46 -5.55 -6.52
N GLY A 192 18.93 -5.28 -5.32
CA GLY A 192 18.30 -6.32 -4.49
C GLY A 192 17.05 -6.90 -5.13
N CYS A 193 16.17 -6.05 -5.69
CA CYS A 193 14.97 -6.49 -6.41
C CYS A 193 15.33 -7.31 -7.65
N ASN A 194 16.25 -6.81 -8.48
CA ASN A 194 16.70 -7.50 -9.69
C ASN A 194 17.37 -8.84 -9.37
N ASN A 195 18.13 -8.94 -8.27
CA ASN A 195 18.71 -10.20 -7.81
C ASN A 195 17.64 -11.19 -7.37
N LEU A 196 16.62 -10.76 -6.60
CA LEU A 196 15.49 -11.63 -6.23
C LEU A 196 14.79 -12.21 -7.47
N ILE A 197 14.56 -11.38 -8.50
CA ILE A 197 13.94 -11.80 -9.75
C ILE A 197 14.83 -12.77 -10.51
N ARG A 198 16.12 -12.43 -10.71
CA ARG A 198 17.11 -13.26 -11.41
C ARG A 198 17.23 -14.64 -10.79
N ASP A 199 17.27 -14.69 -9.47
CA ASP A 199 17.46 -15.93 -8.71
C ASP A 199 16.15 -16.74 -8.55
N ALA A 200 15.07 -16.34 -9.24
CA ALA A 200 13.74 -16.94 -9.15
C ALA A 200 13.17 -17.00 -7.72
N ARG A 201 13.61 -16.07 -6.87
CA ARG A 201 13.17 -15.91 -5.47
C ARG A 201 12.01 -14.94 -5.35
N ALA A 202 11.73 -14.17 -6.39
CA ALA A 202 10.56 -13.31 -6.48
C ALA A 202 10.01 -13.30 -7.91
N LYS A 203 8.69 -13.17 -8.04
CA LYS A 203 8.05 -12.82 -9.30
C LYS A 203 8.35 -11.35 -9.60
N SER A 204 8.67 -11.04 -10.85
CA SER A 204 8.76 -9.64 -11.29
C SER A 204 7.38 -9.03 -11.22
N LEU A 205 7.23 -7.90 -10.50
CA LEU A 205 5.97 -7.19 -10.38
C LEU A 205 6.06 -5.85 -11.09
N SER A 206 5.69 -5.85 -12.36
CA SER A 206 5.63 -4.63 -13.18
C SER A 206 4.24 -4.01 -13.14
N ASN A 207 3.21 -4.83 -12.93
CA ASN A 207 1.83 -4.41 -12.81
C ASN A 207 1.15 -5.17 -11.67
N ILE A 208 0.39 -4.46 -10.85
CA ILE A 208 -0.35 -5.06 -9.72
C ILE A 208 -1.37 -6.13 -10.16
N ASN A 209 -1.84 -6.08 -11.41
CA ASN A 209 -2.74 -7.10 -11.95
C ASN A 209 -2.12 -8.50 -11.91
N GLU A 210 -0.79 -8.63 -12.02
CA GLU A 210 -0.08 -9.91 -11.92
C GLU A 210 -0.31 -10.56 -10.54
N LEU A 211 -0.24 -9.75 -9.47
CA LEU A 211 -0.54 -10.21 -8.10
C LEU A 211 -2.02 -10.55 -7.94
N LEU A 212 -2.92 -9.73 -8.52
CA LEU A 212 -4.36 -9.98 -8.45
C LEU A 212 -4.73 -11.29 -9.15
N GLU A 213 -4.15 -11.57 -10.31
CA GLU A 213 -4.36 -12.81 -11.05
C GLU A 213 -3.84 -14.02 -10.27
N ASP A 214 -2.63 -13.94 -9.69
CA ASP A 214 -2.04 -15.00 -8.87
C ASP A 214 -2.96 -15.44 -7.71
N TYR A 215 -3.64 -14.47 -7.08
CA TYR A 215 -4.56 -14.74 -5.97
C TYR A 215 -6.04 -14.85 -6.38
N SER A 216 -6.36 -14.72 -7.67
CA SER A 216 -7.74 -14.62 -8.17
C SER A 216 -8.55 -13.54 -7.44
N TRP A 217 -7.91 -12.41 -7.14
CA TRP A 217 -8.52 -11.27 -6.48
C TRP A 217 -9.03 -10.26 -7.50
N ASN A 218 -10.26 -9.81 -7.31
CA ASN A 218 -10.85 -8.77 -8.13
C ASN A 218 -10.71 -7.42 -7.46
N ILE A 219 -10.53 -6.40 -8.29
CA ILE A 219 -10.70 -5.01 -7.86
C ILE A 219 -12.16 -4.83 -7.50
N GLU A 220 -12.44 -4.35 -6.29
CA GLU A 220 -13.77 -3.89 -5.96
C GLU A 220 -13.97 -2.59 -6.74
N GLU A 221 -14.79 -2.65 -7.79
CA GLU A 221 -15.35 -1.42 -8.35
C GLU A 221 -16.21 -0.80 -7.25
N LYS A 222 -15.60 0.01 -6.37
CA LYS A 222 -16.35 1.05 -5.69
C LYS A 222 -17.03 1.79 -6.84
N ASN A 223 -18.37 1.73 -6.88
CA ASN A 223 -19.19 2.48 -7.82
C ASN A 223 -18.76 3.95 -7.77
N GLU A 224 -17.76 4.33 -8.57
CA GLU A 224 -17.37 5.72 -8.79
C GLU A 224 -18.58 6.49 -9.35
N ASN A 225 -19.56 5.77 -9.91
CA ASN A 225 -20.88 6.26 -10.25
C ASN A 225 -21.61 7.03 -9.13
N ASN A 226 -21.35 6.75 -7.84
CA ASN A 226 -21.94 7.53 -6.75
C ASN A 226 -21.12 8.77 -6.35
N LYS A 227 -19.88 8.90 -6.85
CA LYS A 227 -19.00 10.05 -6.61
C LYS A 227 -19.25 11.17 -7.62
N TYR A 228 -19.73 10.81 -8.80
CA TYR A 228 -19.90 11.71 -9.93
C TYR A 228 -21.38 11.94 -10.21
N THR A 229 -21.74 13.17 -10.59
CA THR A 229 -23.09 13.45 -11.09
C THR A 229 -23.33 12.68 -12.41
N LYS A 230 -24.60 12.55 -12.81
CA LYS A 230 -24.95 11.94 -14.11
C LYS A 230 -24.22 12.63 -15.28
N ASN A 231 -24.10 13.95 -15.23
CA ASN A 231 -23.41 14.75 -16.25
C ASN A 231 -21.89 14.49 -16.24
N GLN A 232 -21.28 14.43 -15.06
CA GLN A 232 -19.85 14.11 -14.91
C GLN A 232 -19.52 12.72 -15.46
N LEU A 233 -20.37 11.72 -15.22
CA LEU A 233 -20.18 10.37 -15.78
C LEU A 233 -20.25 10.36 -17.31
N LEU A 234 -21.21 11.10 -17.89
CA LEU A 234 -21.30 11.24 -19.35
C LEU A 234 -20.03 11.88 -19.94
N ILE A 235 -19.51 12.93 -19.31
CA ILE A 235 -18.27 13.60 -19.72
C ILE A 235 -17.07 12.64 -19.62
N LEU A 236 -16.93 11.93 -18.49
CA LEU A 236 -15.83 11.00 -18.27
C LEU A 236 -15.85 9.82 -19.26
N ASN A 237 -17.04 9.34 -19.62
CA ASN A 237 -17.21 8.28 -20.62
C ASN A 237 -16.94 8.79 -22.05
N SER A 238 -17.26 10.05 -22.33
CA SER A 238 -16.93 10.70 -23.61
C SER A 238 -15.41 10.89 -23.76
N LEU A 239 -14.66 11.11 -22.66
CA LEU A 239 -13.21 11.32 -22.66
C LEU A 239 -12.36 10.02 -22.69
N SER A 240 -12.75 9.03 -23.49
CA SER A 240 -11.90 7.86 -23.79
C SER A 240 -10.63 8.22 -24.59
N SER A 241 -10.65 9.37 -25.27
CA SER A 241 -9.52 10.01 -25.97
C SER A 241 -9.56 11.52 -25.76
N GLU A 242 -8.47 12.23 -26.11
CA GLU A 242 -8.43 13.69 -25.99
C GLU A 242 -9.47 14.34 -26.91
N LYS A 243 -10.37 15.17 -26.36
CA LYS A 243 -11.47 15.81 -27.11
C LYS A 243 -11.57 17.30 -26.81
N ASN A 244 -12.06 18.06 -27.78
CA ASN A 244 -12.41 19.48 -27.59
C ASN A 244 -13.82 19.61 -26.97
N LEU A 245 -14.15 20.81 -26.50
CA LEU A 245 -15.45 21.10 -25.88
C LEU A 245 -16.64 20.73 -26.80
N ASP A 246 -16.55 21.05 -28.10
CA ASP A 246 -17.63 20.81 -29.06
C ASP A 246 -17.95 19.33 -29.23
N ASN A 247 -16.92 18.47 -29.30
CA ASN A 247 -17.14 17.02 -29.40
C ASN A 247 -17.74 16.44 -28.11
N ILE A 248 -17.33 16.96 -26.94
CA ILE A 248 -17.90 16.54 -25.65
C ILE A 248 -19.38 16.96 -25.59
N LEU A 249 -19.72 18.18 -26.04
CA LEU A 249 -21.11 18.66 -26.14
C LEU A 249 -21.97 17.75 -27.02
N ILE A 250 -21.50 17.41 -28.21
CA ILE A 250 -22.23 16.57 -29.17
C ILE A 250 -22.50 15.18 -28.60
N GLU A 251 -21.50 14.56 -27.98
CA GLU A 251 -21.62 13.18 -27.48
C GLU A 251 -22.41 13.08 -26.18
N THR A 252 -22.23 14.04 -25.27
CA THR A 252 -22.88 14.01 -23.95
C THR A 252 -24.31 14.57 -23.98
N LYS A 253 -24.62 15.42 -24.96
CA LYS A 253 -25.90 16.16 -25.07
C LYS A 253 -26.24 16.98 -23.81
N ILE A 254 -25.23 17.40 -23.08
CA ILE A 254 -25.36 18.28 -21.92
C ILE A 254 -25.52 19.73 -22.41
N GLU A 255 -26.33 20.52 -21.72
CA GLU A 255 -26.46 21.95 -21.95
C GLU A 255 -25.10 22.67 -21.84
N GLN A 256 -24.82 23.61 -22.76
CA GLN A 256 -23.52 24.27 -22.84
C GLN A 256 -23.13 25.04 -21.58
N THR A 257 -24.12 25.53 -20.85
CA THR A 257 -23.95 26.23 -19.58
C THR A 257 -23.57 25.29 -18.43
N GLU A 258 -24.04 24.05 -18.44
CA GLU A 258 -23.75 23.04 -17.42
C GLU A 258 -22.40 22.37 -17.64
N ILE A 259 -22.02 22.13 -18.91
CA ILE A 259 -20.84 21.31 -19.23
C ILE A 259 -19.53 21.95 -18.75
N LEU A 260 -19.42 23.29 -18.82
CA LEU A 260 -18.22 24.01 -18.39
C LEU A 260 -18.01 23.93 -16.88
N ALA A 261 -19.10 24.01 -16.11
CA ALA A 261 -19.05 23.87 -14.66
C ALA A 261 -18.62 22.46 -14.26
N GLU A 262 -19.15 21.44 -14.94
CA GLU A 262 -18.80 20.04 -14.67
C GLU A 262 -17.37 19.71 -15.11
N LEU A 263 -16.88 20.25 -16.23
CA LEU A 263 -15.49 20.13 -16.65
C LEU A 263 -14.53 20.78 -15.65
N MET A 264 -14.86 21.97 -15.14
CA MET A 264 -14.07 22.61 -14.07
C MET A 264 -14.06 21.76 -12.80
N ALA A 265 -15.22 21.24 -12.37
CA ALA A 265 -15.30 20.39 -11.19
C ALA A 265 -14.43 19.14 -11.34
N LEU A 266 -14.52 18.45 -12.48
CA LEU A 266 -13.71 17.26 -12.78
C LEU A 266 -12.20 17.56 -12.86
N GLU A 267 -11.83 18.75 -13.33
CA GLU A 267 -10.43 19.20 -13.36
C GLU A 267 -9.91 19.51 -11.95
N ILE A 268 -10.71 20.17 -11.10
CA ILE A 268 -10.40 20.41 -9.68
C ILE A 268 -10.27 19.08 -8.92
N MET A 269 -11.13 18.11 -9.22
CA MET A 269 -11.04 16.75 -8.66
C MET A 269 -9.82 15.98 -9.17
N GLY A 270 -9.07 16.51 -10.14
CA GLY A 270 -7.86 15.90 -10.70
C GLY A 270 -8.13 14.67 -11.57
N VAL A 271 -9.36 14.51 -12.07
CA VAL A 271 -9.78 13.33 -12.86
C VAL A 271 -9.53 13.58 -14.35
N ILE A 272 -9.63 14.84 -14.78
CA ILE A 272 -9.33 15.30 -16.14
C ILE A 272 -8.33 16.45 -16.11
N LYS A 273 -7.72 16.75 -17.27
CA LYS A 273 -6.83 17.90 -17.47
C LYS A 273 -7.20 18.67 -18.72
N SER A 274 -7.22 20.00 -18.63
CA SER A 274 -7.20 20.89 -19.79
C SER A 274 -5.80 20.90 -20.43
N ILE A 275 -5.76 20.78 -21.75
CA ILE A 275 -4.56 20.82 -22.58
C ILE A 275 -4.68 21.91 -23.65
N ALA A 276 -3.54 22.25 -24.26
CA ALA A 276 -3.46 23.32 -25.25
C ALA A 276 -4.46 23.14 -26.40
N GLY A 277 -5.15 24.23 -26.74
CA GLY A 277 -6.17 24.26 -27.78
C GLY A 277 -7.58 23.89 -27.30
N GLY A 278 -7.90 24.10 -26.02
CA GLY A 278 -9.26 23.90 -25.49
C GLY A 278 -9.70 22.44 -25.50
N ARG A 279 -8.74 21.52 -25.32
CA ARG A 279 -8.97 20.08 -25.30
C ARG A 279 -8.87 19.55 -23.87
N TYR A 280 -9.54 18.45 -23.61
CA TYR A 280 -9.58 17.79 -22.31
C TYR A 280 -9.17 16.34 -22.47
N LYS A 281 -8.51 15.79 -21.44
CA LYS A 281 -8.15 14.38 -21.37
C LYS A 281 -8.32 13.82 -19.97
N LYS A 282 -8.63 12.53 -19.87
CA LYS A 282 -8.65 11.79 -18.61
C LYS A 282 -7.23 11.52 -18.11
N ILE A 283 -6.99 11.64 -16.79
CA ILE A 283 -5.67 11.39 -16.17
C ILE A 283 -5.60 10.00 -15.51
N LEU A 284 -6.75 9.37 -15.25
CA LEU A 284 -6.90 8.09 -14.54
C LEU A 284 -7.23 6.91 -15.44
#